data_AF-A0A373FD61-F1
#
_entry.id   AF-A0A373FD61-F1
#
_cell.length_a   1.000
_cell.length_b   1.000
_cell.length_c   1.000
_cell.angle_alpha   90.00
_cell.angle_beta   90.00
_cell.angle_gamma   90.00
#
_symmetry.space_group_name_H-M   'P 1'
#
loop_
_entity.id
_entity.type
_entity.pdbx_description
1 polymer ?
#
loop_
_entity_poly.entity_id
_entity_poly.type
_entity_poly.pdbx_seq_one_letter_code
_entity_poly.pdbx_strand_id
1 'polypeptide(L)'
;MSMIPLSLWLPLSVAACVLLVLAAMGWLWRAALRIPAASRDGRNMRSMASIASAGLLLWLGYGLFKGYATLWQADALMLLAQSSLLVQMPLIIGGVAWVAALLLGRVMAMHKAVQQD
;
A
#
# COMPACT_ATOMS: atom_id res chain seq x y z
N MET A 1 -6.17 30.41 9.37
CA MET A 1 -5.99 29.04 8.87
C MET A 1 -4.50 28.81 8.72
N SER A 2 -3.91 27.94 9.54
CA SER A 2 -2.47 27.67 9.52
C SER A 2 -2.06 27.06 8.18
N MET A 3 -1.42 27.86 7.32
CA MET A 3 -0.87 27.36 6.06
C MET A 3 0.31 26.46 6.39
N ILE A 4 0.12 25.14 6.28
CA ILE A 4 1.22 24.19 6.29
C ILE A 4 2.18 24.62 5.18
N PRO A 5 3.47 24.90 5.47
CA PRO A 5 4.42 25.35 4.46
C PRO A 5 4.47 24.37 3.30
N LEU A 6 4.57 24.88 2.07
CA LEU A 6 4.54 24.07 0.85
C LEU A 6 5.59 22.94 0.86
N SER A 7 6.71 23.18 1.56
CA SER A 7 7.78 22.21 1.78
C SER A 7 7.35 20.97 2.59
N LEU A 8 6.29 21.06 3.40
CA LEU A 8 5.77 19.94 4.19
C LEU A 8 4.72 19.11 3.45
N TRP A 9 4.12 19.61 2.37
CA TRP A 9 3.08 18.89 1.62
C TRP A 9 3.60 17.64 0.92
N LEU A 10 4.79 17.73 0.34
CA LEU A 10 5.44 16.62 -0.35
C LEU A 10 5.83 15.48 0.62
N PRO A 11 6.56 15.71 1.73
CA PRO A 11 6.86 14.65 2.68
C PRO A 11 5.60 14.09 3.36
N LEU A 12 4.57 14.91 3.60
CA LEU A 12 3.30 14.44 4.16
C LEU A 12 2.57 13.50 3.20
N SER A 13 2.55 13.83 1.91
CA SER A 13 1.95 13.00 0.85
C SER A 13 2.69 11.66 0.70
N VAL A 14 4.04 11.70 0.68
CA VAL A 14 4.88 10.49 0.69
C VAL A 14 4.60 9.64 1.94
N ALA A 15 4.52 10.26 3.13
CA ALA A 15 4.21 9.56 4.36
C ALA A 15 2.83 8.91 4.30
N ALA A 16 1.81 9.58 3.77
CA ALA A 16 0.47 9.02 3.59
C ALA A 16 0.47 7.81 2.65
N CYS A 17 1.20 7.89 1.52
CA CYS A 17 1.43 6.74 0.62
C CYS A 17 1.98 5.53 1.37
N VAL A 18 3.09 5.72 2.09
CA VAL A 18 3.78 4.65 2.80
C VAL A 18 2.88 4.05 3.87
N LEU A 19 2.21 4.89 4.68
CA LEU A 19 1.31 4.43 5.73
C LEU A 19 0.13 3.63 5.19
N LEU A 20 -0.47 4.04 4.06
CA LEU A 20 -1.58 3.31 3.45
C LEU A 20 -1.17 1.93 2.96
N VAL A 21 0.00 1.82 2.30
CA VAL A 21 0.52 0.53 1.83
C VAL A 21 0.90 -0.37 3.01
N LEU A 22 1.55 0.16 4.03
CA LEU A 22 1.89 -0.60 5.24
C LEU A 22 0.63 -1.06 5.99
N ALA A 23 -0.42 -0.23 6.05
CA ALA A 23 -1.69 -0.62 6.64
C ALA A 23 -2.34 -1.78 5.86
N ALA A 24 -2.31 -1.74 4.53
CA ALA A 24 -2.82 -2.82 3.68
C ALA A 24 -2.02 -4.12 3.88
N MET A 25 -0.68 -4.04 3.92
CA MET A 25 0.19 -5.18 4.23
C MET A 25 -0.09 -5.75 5.63
N GLY A 26 -0.22 -4.87 6.64
CA GLY A 26 -0.53 -5.27 8.02
C GLY A 26 -1.89 -5.95 8.13
N TRP A 27 -2.89 -5.49 7.39
CA TRP A 27 -4.20 -6.15 7.31
C TRP A 27 -4.09 -7.54 6.67
N LEU A 28 -3.36 -7.66 5.56
CA LEU A 28 -3.13 -8.94 4.88
C LEU A 28 -2.42 -9.95 5.78
N TRP A 29 -1.37 -9.50 6.49
CA TRP A 29 -0.65 -10.33 7.46
C TRP A 29 -1.51 -10.72 8.65
N ARG A 30 -2.37 -9.84 9.17
CA ARG A 30 -3.34 -10.21 10.20
C ARG A 30 -4.29 -11.30 9.72
N ALA A 31 -4.73 -11.28 8.46
CA ALA A 31 -5.55 -12.33 7.89
C ALA A 31 -4.78 -13.66 7.78
N ALA A 32 -3.53 -13.62 7.31
CA ALA A 32 -2.68 -14.82 7.19
C ALA A 32 -2.29 -15.42 8.55
N LEU A 33 -2.05 -14.60 9.57
CA LEU A 33 -1.63 -15.03 10.91
C LEU A 33 -2.77 -15.61 11.75
N ARG A 34 -4.04 -15.41 11.37
CA ARG A 34 -5.19 -16.06 12.02
C ARG A 34 -5.21 -17.58 11.83
N ILE A 35 -4.34 -18.12 10.98
CA ILE A 35 -4.31 -19.53 10.60
C ILE A 35 -3.09 -20.18 11.27
N PRO A 36 -3.26 -21.28 12.02
CA PRO A 36 -2.19 -21.85 12.83
C PRO A 36 -1.01 -22.30 11.96
N ALA A 37 0.20 -21.93 12.36
CA ALA A 37 1.45 -22.18 11.64
C ALA A 37 1.78 -23.66 11.43
N ALA A 38 1.22 -24.52 12.28
CA ALA A 38 1.49 -25.96 12.31
C ALA A 38 0.84 -26.71 11.14
N SER A 39 -0.18 -26.13 10.48
CA SER A 39 -0.78 -26.75 9.29
C SER A 39 0.02 -26.42 8.02
N ARG A 40 -0.02 -27.34 7.04
CA ARG A 40 0.56 -27.12 5.70
C ARG A 40 -0.05 -25.87 5.04
N ASP A 41 -1.32 -25.60 5.31
CA ASP A 41 -2.05 -24.43 4.80
C ASP A 41 -1.54 -23.12 5.39
N GLY A 42 -1.17 -23.10 6.67
CA GLY A 42 -0.59 -21.91 7.32
C GLY A 42 0.74 -21.48 6.70
N ARG A 43 1.56 -22.44 6.20
CA ARG A 43 2.80 -22.13 5.47
C ARG A 43 2.51 -21.54 4.09
N ASN A 44 1.56 -22.11 3.35
CA ASN A 44 1.17 -21.59 2.03
C ASN A 44 0.59 -20.17 2.13
N MET A 45 -0.26 -19.90 3.12
CA MET A 45 -0.85 -18.59 3.33
C MET A 45 0.18 -17.52 3.70
N ARG A 46 1.22 -17.87 4.49
CA ARG A 46 2.35 -16.97 4.77
C ARG A 46 3.21 -16.72 3.53
N SER A 47 3.43 -17.74 2.70
CA SER A 47 4.14 -17.57 1.44
C SER A 47 3.39 -16.64 0.49
N MET A 48 2.08 -16.83 0.31
CA MET A 48 1.24 -15.91 -0.47
C MET A 48 1.26 -14.49 0.09
N ALA A 49 1.14 -14.32 1.41
CA ALA A 49 1.24 -13.01 2.05
C ALA A 49 2.61 -12.35 1.85
N SER A 50 3.71 -13.11 1.87
CA SER A 50 5.06 -12.58 1.60
C SER A 50 5.26 -12.14 0.15
N ILE A 51 4.76 -12.91 -0.82
CA ILE A 51 4.84 -12.56 -2.25
C ILE A 51 3.99 -11.31 -2.53
N ALA A 52 2.78 -11.27 -1.98
CA ALA A 52 1.92 -10.10 -2.07
C ALA A 52 2.54 -8.86 -1.42
N SER A 53 3.19 -9.04 -0.26
CA SER A 53 3.94 -7.98 0.42
C SER A 53 5.08 -7.45 -0.45
N ALA A 54 5.84 -8.33 -1.12
CA ALA A 54 6.88 -7.94 -2.04
C ALA A 54 6.32 -7.16 -3.25
N GLY A 55 5.19 -7.60 -3.81
CA GLY A 55 4.49 -6.88 -4.88
C GLY A 55 4.00 -5.50 -4.46
N LEU A 56 3.44 -5.37 -3.25
CA LEU A 56 2.99 -4.11 -2.67
C LEU A 56 4.17 -3.14 -2.43
N LEU A 57 5.30 -3.64 -1.94
CA LEU A 57 6.51 -2.85 -1.76
C LEU A 57 7.10 -2.41 -3.11
N LEU A 58 7.08 -3.28 -4.12
CA LEU A 58 7.51 -2.94 -5.48
C LEU A 58 6.61 -1.86 -6.09
N TRP A 59 5.29 -1.98 -5.92
CA TRP A 59 4.31 -0.98 -6.36
C TRP A 59 4.52 0.37 -5.65
N LEU A 60 4.73 0.35 -4.33
CA LEU A 60 5.05 1.55 -3.57
C LEU A 60 6.36 2.20 -4.06
N GLY A 61 7.41 1.41 -4.25
CA GLY A 61 8.69 1.89 -4.78
C GLY A 61 8.54 2.50 -6.17
N TYR A 62 7.79 1.85 -7.06
CA TYR A 62 7.48 2.36 -8.39
C TYR A 62 6.68 3.67 -8.33
N GLY A 63 5.63 3.73 -7.52
CA GLY A 63 4.79 4.92 -7.34
C GLY A 63 5.57 6.10 -6.74
N LEU A 64 6.46 5.83 -5.79
CA LEU A 64 7.37 6.85 -5.23
C LEU A 64 8.38 7.34 -6.27
N PHE A 65 9.04 6.42 -6.97
CA PHE A 65 10.08 6.78 -7.93
C PHE A 65 9.51 7.50 -9.16
N LYS A 66 8.43 7.01 -9.78
CA LYS A 66 7.84 7.65 -10.97
C LYS A 66 6.95 8.84 -10.63
N GLY A 67 6.24 8.78 -9.50
CA GLY A 67 5.28 9.80 -9.10
C GLY A 67 5.91 11.01 -8.42
N TYR A 68 6.89 10.79 -7.54
CA TYR A 68 7.45 11.86 -6.70
C TYR A 68 8.86 12.32 -7.11
N ALA A 69 9.61 11.59 -7.94
CA ALA A 69 10.94 12.05 -8.37
C ALA A 69 10.88 13.35 -9.18
N THR A 70 9.85 13.52 -10.00
CA THR A 70 9.62 14.76 -10.78
C THR A 70 9.20 15.92 -9.88
N LEU A 71 8.41 15.65 -8.85
CA LEU A 71 7.97 16.63 -7.84
C LEU A 71 9.13 17.06 -6.93
N TRP A 72 10.11 16.19 -6.68
CA TRP A 72 11.28 16.50 -5.84
C TRP A 72 12.24 17.51 -6.48
N GLN A 73 12.26 17.57 -7.82
CA GLN A 73 13.05 18.54 -8.60
C GLN A 73 12.23 19.78 -8.99
N ALA A 74 10.94 19.81 -8.66
CA ALA A 74 10.04 20.87 -9.07
C ALA A 74 10.14 22.10 -8.16
N ASP A 75 10.03 23.29 -8.76
CA ASP A 75 10.01 24.56 -8.04
C ASP A 75 8.72 24.73 -7.21
N ALA A 76 8.73 25.63 -6.22
CA ALA A 76 7.59 25.85 -5.32
C ALA A 76 6.31 26.26 -6.07
N LEU A 77 6.44 26.98 -7.19
CA LEU A 77 5.33 27.33 -8.07
C LEU A 77 4.73 26.12 -8.80
N MET A 78 5.57 25.17 -9.23
CA MET A 78 5.11 23.91 -9.83
C MET A 78 4.41 23.02 -8.79
N LEU A 79 4.92 22.97 -7.56
CA LEU A 79 4.30 22.22 -6.47
C LEU A 79 2.91 22.76 -6.11
N LEU A 80 2.74 24.08 -6.12
CA LEU A 80 1.43 24.72 -5.92
C LEU A 80 0.45 24.34 -7.04
N ALA A 81 0.91 24.40 -8.30
CA ALA A 81 0.13 24.03 -9.47
C ALA A 81 -0.25 22.54 -9.48
N GLN A 82 0.58 21.68 -8.89
CA GLN A 82 0.35 20.22 -8.78
C GLN A 82 -0.19 19.78 -7.41
N SER A 83 -0.73 20.70 -6.61
CA SER A 83 -1.32 20.41 -5.28
C SER A 83 -2.40 19.31 -5.32
N SER A 84 -3.24 19.26 -6.37
CA SER A 84 -4.21 18.18 -6.56
C SER A 84 -3.53 16.82 -6.75
N LEU A 85 -2.39 16.80 -7.44
CA LEU A 85 -1.64 15.59 -7.78
C LEU A 85 -0.99 14.97 -6.52
N LEU A 86 -0.56 15.83 -5.59
CA LEU A 86 -0.06 15.45 -4.26
C LEU A 86 -1.14 14.79 -3.38
N VAL A 87 -2.43 15.06 -3.62
CA VAL A 87 -3.53 14.38 -2.90
C VAL A 87 -3.95 13.09 -3.62
N GLN A 88 -3.92 13.08 -4.95
CA GLN A 88 -4.32 11.91 -5.75
C GLN A 88 -3.30 10.77 -5.68
N MET A 89 -2.00 11.07 -5.64
CA MET A 89 -0.93 10.06 -5.61
C MET A 89 -1.10 9.06 -4.44
N PRO A 90 -1.28 9.49 -3.18
CA PRO A 90 -1.58 8.59 -2.06
C PRO A 90 -2.84 7.76 -2.24
N LEU A 91 -3.89 8.35 -2.80
CA LEU A 91 -5.15 7.66 -3.02
C LEU A 91 -5.04 6.58 -4.10
N ILE A 92 -4.31 6.85 -5.18
CA ILE A 92 -4.10 5.86 -6.25
C ILE A 92 -3.18 4.75 -5.75
N ILE A 93 -2.02 5.10 -5.20
CA ILE A 93 -1.02 4.12 -4.75
C ILE A 93 -1.58 3.28 -3.61
N GLY A 94 -2.15 3.93 -2.59
CA GLY A 94 -2.76 3.28 -1.43
C GLY A 94 -4.06 2.56 -1.78
N GLY A 95 -4.90 3.11 -2.66
CA GLY A 95 -6.15 2.50 -3.09
C GLY A 95 -5.93 1.19 -3.84
N VAL A 96 -5.00 1.18 -4.81
CA VAL A 96 -4.62 -0.06 -5.53
C VAL A 96 -4.05 -1.09 -4.56
N ALA A 97 -3.21 -0.66 -3.61
CA ALA A 97 -2.68 -1.54 -2.57
C ALA A 97 -3.78 -2.18 -1.70
N TRP A 98 -4.78 -1.40 -1.30
CA TRP A 98 -5.93 -1.89 -0.54
C TRP A 98 -6.81 -2.84 -1.35
N VAL A 99 -7.09 -2.54 -2.61
CA VAL A 99 -7.85 -3.43 -3.50
C VAL A 99 -7.14 -4.78 -3.63
N ALA A 100 -5.82 -4.77 -3.89
CA ALA A 100 -5.03 -5.99 -3.94
C ALA A 100 -5.07 -6.78 -2.62
N ALA A 101 -4.91 -6.09 -1.48
CA ALA A 101 -4.97 -6.73 -0.16
C ALA A 101 -6.34 -7.35 0.12
N LEU A 102 -7.44 -6.67 -0.20
CA LEU A 102 -8.80 -7.18 -0.01
C LEU A 102 -9.11 -8.38 -0.91
N LEU A 103 -8.70 -8.33 -2.19
CA LEU A 103 -8.86 -9.44 -3.14
C LEU A 103 -8.08 -10.67 -2.67
N LEU A 104 -6.82 -10.50 -2.26
CA LEU A 104 -6.01 -11.60 -1.72
C LEU A 104 -6.58 -12.12 -0.40
N GLY A 105 -7.07 -11.24 0.47
CA GLY A 105 -7.79 -11.63 1.69
C GLY A 105 -9.00 -12.51 1.40
N ARG A 106 -9.78 -12.15 0.37
CA ARG A 106 -10.93 -12.95 -0.10
C ARG A 106 -10.50 -14.30 -0.68
N VAL A 107 -9.44 -14.35 -1.50
CA VAL A 107 -8.89 -15.59 -2.05
C VAL A 107 -8.43 -16.53 -0.94
N MET A 108 -7.72 -16.01 0.06
CA MET A 108 -7.29 -16.80 1.22
C MET A 108 -8.48 -17.35 2.03
N ALA A 109 -9.55 -16.56 2.19
CA ALA A 109 -10.76 -17.01 2.87
C ALA A 109 -11.52 -18.10 2.08
N MET A 110 -11.58 -17.98 0.75
CA MET A 110 -12.21 -18.98 -0.12
C MET A 110 -11.43 -20.29 -0.16
N HIS A 111 -10.09 -20.25 -0.21
CA HIS A 111 -9.26 -21.45 -0.17
C HIS A 111 -9.47 -22.26 1.12
N LYS A 112 -9.66 -21.55 2.25
CA LYS A 112 -10.01 -22.18 3.53
C LYS A 112 -11.39 -22.87 3.47
N ALA A 113 -12.39 -22.26 2.84
CA ALA A 113 -13.74 -22.81 2.76
C ALA A 113 -13.78 -24.10 1.92
N VAL A 114 -13.10 -24.12 0.77
CA VAL A 114 -13.04 -25.30 -0.13
C VAL A 114 -12.35 -26.51 0.51
N GLN A 115 -11.45 -26.32 1.47
CA GLN A 115 -10.77 -27.42 2.16
C GLN A 115 -11.59 -28.01 3.33
N GLN A 116 -12.73 -27.41 3.71
CA GLN A 116 -13.57 -27.89 4.81
C GLN A 116 -14.83 -28.64 4.34
N ASP A 117 -15.17 -28.59 3.06
CA ASP A 117 -16.23 -29.37 2.40
C ASP A 117 -15.68 -30.67 1.80
#